data_AF-A0A176EEG9-F1
#
_entry.id   AF-A0A176EEG9-F1
#
_cell.length_a   1.000
_cell.length_b   1.000
_cell.length_c   1.000
_cell.angle_alpha   90.00
_cell.angle_beta   90.00
_cell.angle_gamma   90.00
#
_symmetry.space_group_name_H-M   'P 1'
#
loop_
_entity.id
_entity.type
_entity.pdbx_description
1 polymer ?
#
loop_
_entity_poly.entity_id
_entity_poly.type
_entity_poly.pdbx_seq_one_letter_code
_entity_poly.pdbx_strand_id
1 'polypeptide(L)'
;MSSRRAKLQEETHFRVLRLLQENPETSQRELAEAVGVSVGGMHYMLSALIDKGLVKLANFTSAADKRRYAYVLTPKGIARKASLTRAFLVRKIEEYEALSKEIEELKKESE
;
A
#
# COMPACT_ATOMS: atom_id res chain seq x y z
N MET A 1 -3.91 -21.84 -6.73
CA MET A 1 -4.49 -20.62 -7.35
C MET A 1 -4.90 -19.54 -6.33
N SER A 2 -5.57 -19.88 -5.21
CA SER A 2 -6.06 -18.88 -4.24
C SER A 2 -4.98 -18.08 -3.48
N SER A 3 -3.77 -18.64 -3.30
CA SER A 3 -2.74 -18.02 -2.45
C SER A 3 -2.03 -16.81 -3.08
N ARG A 4 -1.76 -16.82 -4.39
CA ARG A 4 -1.04 -15.72 -5.07
C ARG A 4 -1.87 -14.44 -5.11
N ARG A 5 -3.16 -14.57 -5.43
CA ARG A 5 -4.10 -13.43 -5.45
C ARG A 5 -4.26 -12.81 -4.06
N ALA A 6 -4.37 -13.63 -3.02
CA ALA A 6 -4.45 -13.15 -1.64
C ALA A 6 -3.19 -12.38 -1.24
N LYS A 7 -1.99 -12.90 -1.57
CA LYS A 7 -0.71 -12.23 -1.31
C LYS A 7 -0.60 -10.86 -1.99
N LEU A 8 -1.04 -10.76 -3.25
CA LEU A 8 -1.04 -9.50 -4.00
C LEU A 8 -2.01 -8.50 -3.37
N GLN A 9 -3.21 -8.94 -2.97
CA GLN A 9 -4.17 -8.06 -2.30
C GLN A 9 -3.64 -7.54 -0.96
N GLU A 10 -2.99 -8.41 -0.16
CA GLU A 10 -2.37 -7.98 1.11
C GLU A 10 -1.24 -6.98 0.89
N GLU A 11 -0.44 -7.16 -0.15
CA GLU A 11 0.60 -6.22 -0.55
C GLU A 11 0.01 -4.88 -0.99
N THR A 12 -1.02 -4.88 -1.85
CA THR A 12 -1.72 -3.65 -2.23
C THR A 12 -2.28 -2.93 -1.01
N HIS A 13 -2.95 -3.65 -0.10
CA HIS A 13 -3.45 -3.07 1.15
C HIS A 13 -2.34 -2.48 2.01
N PHE A 14 -1.22 -3.20 2.18
CA PHE A 14 -0.07 -2.71 2.92
C PHE A 14 0.47 -1.41 2.34
N ARG A 15 0.69 -1.37 1.02
CA ARG A 15 1.21 -0.19 0.32
C ARG A 15 0.27 1.01 0.45
N VAL A 16 -1.04 0.80 0.28
CA VAL A 16 -2.05 1.87 0.49
C VAL A 16 -2.00 2.40 1.91
N LEU A 17 -2.07 1.54 2.93
CA LEU A 17 -2.04 1.98 4.33
C LEU A 17 -0.73 2.70 4.67
N ARG A 18 0.40 2.28 4.10
CA ARG A 18 1.69 2.97 4.25
C ARG A 18 1.66 4.37 3.63
N LEU A 19 1.23 4.50 2.38
CA LEU A 19 1.13 5.78 1.67
C LEU A 19 0.19 6.75 2.38
N LEU A 20 -0.95 6.28 2.87
CA LEU A 20 -1.89 7.10 3.63
C LEU A 20 -1.32 7.61 4.96
N GLN A 21 -0.44 6.84 5.61
CA GLN A 21 0.23 7.32 6.81
C GLN A 21 1.31 8.36 6.50
N GLU A 22 2.01 8.21 5.38
CA GLU A 22 3.08 9.11 4.95
C GLU A 22 2.51 10.43 4.40
N ASN A 23 1.44 10.36 3.62
CA ASN A 23 0.75 11.53 3.06
C ASN A 23 -0.79 11.35 3.09
N PRO A 24 -1.47 11.80 4.15
CA PRO A 24 -2.93 11.72 4.26
C PRO A 24 -3.70 12.52 3.20
N GLU A 25 -3.07 13.53 2.59
CA GLU A 25 -3.71 14.39 1.58
C GLU A 25 -3.60 13.85 0.14
N THR A 26 -2.94 12.70 -0.05
CA THR A 26 -2.74 12.14 -1.38
C THR A 26 -4.07 11.76 -2.02
N SER A 27 -4.20 12.05 -3.32
CA SER A 27 -5.44 11.81 -4.05
C SER A 27 -5.66 10.33 -4.36
N GLN A 28 -6.91 9.93 -4.63
CA GLN A 28 -7.21 8.56 -5.07
C GLN A 28 -6.47 8.19 -6.36
N ARG A 29 -6.20 9.17 -7.24
CA ARG A 29 -5.47 8.96 -8.49
C ARG A 29 -4.00 8.67 -8.21
N GLU A 30 -3.35 9.47 -7.37
CA GLU A 30 -1.96 9.25 -6.94
C GLU A 30 -1.79 7.90 -6.25
N LEU A 31 -2.72 7.52 -5.35
CA LEU A 31 -2.68 6.19 -4.72
C LEU A 31 -2.77 5.08 -5.77
N ALA A 32 -3.69 5.22 -6.72
CA ALA A 32 -3.94 4.20 -7.74
C ALA A 32 -2.71 3.99 -8.61
N GLU A 33 -2.09 5.08 -9.06
CA GLU A 33 -0.84 5.08 -9.81
C GLU A 33 0.31 4.45 -9.01
N ALA A 34 0.50 4.88 -7.76
CA ALA A 34 1.58 4.39 -6.91
C ALA A 34 1.53 2.88 -6.67
N VAL A 35 0.33 2.28 -6.60
CA VAL A 35 0.17 0.83 -6.35
C VAL A 35 -0.23 0.02 -7.60
N GLY A 36 -0.33 0.65 -8.77
CA GLY A 36 -0.60 -0.02 -10.04
C GLY A 36 -2.01 -0.58 -10.19
N VAL A 37 -3.03 0.13 -9.69
CA VAL A 37 -4.45 -0.25 -9.83
C VAL A 37 -5.24 0.83 -10.55
N SER A 38 -6.44 0.50 -11.03
CA SER A 38 -7.34 1.52 -11.59
C SER A 38 -7.88 2.44 -10.50
N VAL A 39 -8.23 3.67 -10.87
CA VAL A 39 -8.85 4.65 -9.96
C VAL A 39 -10.15 4.11 -9.35
N GLY A 40 -10.97 3.40 -10.14
CA GLY A 40 -12.18 2.74 -9.65
C GLY A 40 -11.88 1.61 -8.64
N GLY A 41 -10.82 0.84 -8.87
CA GLY A 41 -10.35 -0.16 -7.91
C GLY A 41 -9.85 0.47 -6.61
N MET A 42 -9.14 1.59 -6.69
CA MET A 42 -8.72 2.37 -5.53
C MET A 42 -9.91 2.93 -4.74
N HIS A 43 -10.92 3.49 -5.43
CA HIS A 43 -12.14 3.97 -4.80
C HIS A 43 -12.83 2.85 -4.00
N TYR A 44 -13.04 1.68 -4.62
CA TYR A 44 -13.65 0.54 -3.95
C TYR A 44 -12.84 0.07 -2.72
N MET A 45 -11.51 0.03 -2.86
CA MET A 45 -10.61 -0.34 -1.76
C MET A 45 -10.68 0.65 -0.60
N LEU A 46 -10.65 1.97 -0.87
CA LEU A 46 -10.74 2.99 0.16
C LEU A 46 -12.08 2.94 0.89
N SER A 47 -13.19 2.79 0.16
CA SER A 47 -14.51 2.59 0.74
C SER A 47 -14.52 1.38 1.67
N ALA A 48 -13.99 0.23 1.22
CA ALA A 48 -13.90 -0.96 2.05
C ALA A 48 -12.99 -0.79 3.28
N LEU A 49 -11.91 0.00 3.18
CA LEU A 49 -11.04 0.32 4.32
C LEU A 49 -11.73 1.24 5.33
N ILE A 50 -12.58 2.16 4.85
CA ILE A 50 -13.43 3.03 5.67
C ILE A 50 -14.51 2.20 6.39
N ASP A 51 -15.23 1.35 5.64
CA ASP A 51 -16.28 0.48 6.20
C ASP A 51 -15.73 -0.46 7.28
N LYS A 52 -14.48 -0.92 7.12
CA LYS A 52 -13.76 -1.74 8.11
C LYS A 52 -13.22 -0.94 9.30
N GLY A 53 -13.34 0.39 9.28
CA GLY A 53 -12.83 1.30 10.30
C GLY A 53 -11.31 1.38 10.36
N LEU A 54 -10.60 1.06 9.26
CA LEU A 54 -9.14 1.14 9.17
C LEU A 54 -8.68 2.54 8.74
N VAL A 55 -9.50 3.22 7.95
CA VAL A 55 -9.27 4.57 7.45
C VAL A 55 -10.50 5.42 7.80
N LYS A 56 -10.29 6.71 8.03
CA LYS A 56 -11.39 7.69 8.13
C LYS A 56 -11.12 8.87 7.20
N LEU A 57 -12.19 9.46 6.68
CA LEU A 57 -12.12 10.76 6.03
C LEU A 57 -12.07 11.85 7.10
N ALA A 58 -11.03 12.67 7.05
CA ALA A 58 -10.91 13.88 7.85
C ALA A 58 -11.09 15.11 6.96
N ASN A 59 -11.92 16.05 7.42
CA ASN A 59 -12.04 17.34 6.77
C ASN A 59 -10.88 18.22 7.24
N PHE A 60 -9.99 18.61 6.33
CA PHE A 60 -9.05 19.70 6.60
C PHE A 60 -9.68 21.02 6.15
N THR A 61 -9.97 21.89 7.11
CA THR A 61 -10.21 23.31 6.85
C THR A 61 -8.95 24.07 7.23
N SER A 62 -8.12 24.39 6.25
CA SER A 62 -7.12 25.43 6.41
C SER A 62 -6.85 26.09 5.06
N ALA A 63 -7.20 27.38 5.02
CA ALA A 63 -6.89 28.41 4.04
C ALA A 63 -7.43 28.26 2.59
N ALA A 64 -8.38 29.15 2.33
CA ALA A 64 -8.58 29.95 1.12
C ALA A 64 -8.91 29.32 -0.24
N ASP A 65 -8.74 28.02 -0.54
CA ASP A 65 -9.08 27.62 -1.92
C ASP A 65 -9.62 26.22 -2.22
N LYS A 66 -9.37 25.15 -1.45
CA LYS A 66 -9.91 23.82 -1.83
C LYS A 66 -10.23 22.98 -0.61
N ARG A 67 -11.49 22.55 -0.44
CA ARG A 67 -11.85 21.48 0.48
C ARG A 67 -11.11 20.21 0.04
N ARG A 68 -9.97 19.91 0.67
CA ARG A 68 -9.25 18.66 0.47
C ARG A 68 -9.62 17.72 1.61
N TYR A 69 -10.12 16.54 1.24
CA TYR A 69 -10.34 15.45 2.17
C TYR A 69 -9.03 14.72 2.40
N ALA A 70 -8.72 14.43 3.66
CA ALA A 70 -7.57 13.59 4.02
C ALA A 70 -8.03 12.20 4.42
N TYR A 71 -7.34 11.17 3.94
CA TYR A 71 -7.53 9.79 4.37
C TYR A 71 -6.56 9.49 5.51
N VAL A 72 -7.08 9.39 6.73
CA VAL A 72 -6.27 9.22 7.93
C VAL A 72 -6.44 7.81 8.48
N LEU A 73 -5.33 7.14 8.81
CA LEU A 73 -5.38 5.86 9.49
C LEU A 73 -6.01 6.00 10.88
N THR A 74 -6.88 5.06 11.23
CA THR A 74 -7.34 4.90 12.62
C THR A 74 -6.28 4.12 13.42
N PRO A 75 -6.37 4.06 14.76
CA PRO A 75 -5.52 3.15 15.55
C PRO A 75 -5.61 1.69 15.07
N LYS A 76 -6.82 1.26 14.66
CA LYS A 76 -7.05 -0.06 14.04
C LYS A 76 -6.31 -0.20 12.71
N GLY A 77 -6.32 0.85 11.88
CA GLY A 77 -5.56 0.92 10.64
C GLY A 77 -4.04 0.82 10.85
N ILE A 78 -3.51 1.52 11.85
CA ILE A 78 -2.08 1.46 12.22
C ILE A 78 -1.70 0.04 12.64
N ALA A 79 -2.49 -0.59 13.51
CA ALA A 79 -2.27 -1.96 13.94
C ALA A 79 -2.33 -2.95 12.76
N ARG A 80 -3.30 -2.81 11.86
CA ARG A 80 -3.39 -3.65 10.65
C ARG A 80 -2.19 -3.45 9.74
N LYS A 81 -1.73 -2.21 9.53
CA LYS A 81 -0.54 -1.92 8.74
C LYS A 81 0.67 -2.63 9.32
N ALA A 82 0.90 -2.52 10.63
CA ALA A 82 2.02 -3.18 11.31
C ALA A 82 1.98 -4.71 11.15
N SER A 83 0.80 -5.32 11.28
CA SER A 83 0.60 -6.76 11.03
C SER A 83 0.99 -7.16 9.60
N LEU A 84 0.62 -6.36 8.60
CA LEU A 84 0.97 -6.61 7.20
C LEU A 84 2.47 -6.40 6.92
N THR A 85 3.12 -5.44 7.60
CA THR A 85 4.54 -5.13 7.42
C THR A 85 5.41 -6.37 7.60
N ARG A 86 5.16 -7.19 8.63
CA ARG A 86 6.00 -8.37 8.91
C ARG A 86 5.93 -9.38 7.77
N ALA A 87 4.72 -9.70 7.30
CA ALA A 87 4.52 -10.64 6.20
C ALA A 87 5.06 -10.10 4.87
N PHE A 88 5.04 -8.78 4.67
CA PHE A 88 5.63 -8.15 3.50
C PHE A 88 7.16 -8.18 3.55
N LEU A 89 7.77 -7.88 4.71
CA LEU A 89 9.22 -7.86 4.88
C LEU A 89 9.85 -9.23 4.61
N VAL A 90 9.28 -10.31 5.16
CA VAL A 90 9.77 -11.68 4.92
C VAL A 90 9.83 -11.99 3.42
N ARG A 91 8.75 -11.68 2.69
CA ARG A 91 8.70 -11.88 1.24
C ARG A 91 9.76 -11.06 0.49
N LYS A 92 9.99 -9.81 0.90
CA LYS A 92 10.99 -8.97 0.25
C LYS A 92 12.42 -9.44 0.49
N ILE A 93 12.69 -10.06 1.64
CA ILE A 93 13.98 -10.71 1.91
C ILE A 93 14.15 -11.93 0.99
N GLU A 94 13.15 -12.81 0.91
CA GLU A 94 13.18 -13.98 0.02
C GLU A 94 13.37 -13.57 -1.46
N GLU A 95 12.65 -12.55 -1.92
CA GLU A 95 12.80 -11.98 -3.27
C GLU A 95 14.21 -11.41 -3.50
N TYR A 96 14.76 -10.69 -2.51
CA TYR A 96 16.11 -10.13 -2.58
C TYR A 96 17.20 -11.19 -2.65
N GLU A 97 17.09 -12.23 -1.82
CA GLU A 97 18.06 -13.34 -1.79
C GLU A 97 18.05 -14.10 -3.12
N ALA A 98 16.86 -14.39 -3.66
CA ALA A 98 16.72 -15.04 -4.97
C ALA A 98 17.33 -14.20 -6.10
N LEU A 99 17.00 -12.91 -6.15
CA LEU A 99 17.53 -11.99 -7.16
C LEU A 99 19.04 -11.83 -7.04
N SER A 100 19.56 -11.75 -5.82
CA SER A 100 21.00 -11.61 -5.57
C SER A 100 21.77 -12.84 -6.06
N LYS A 101 21.21 -14.05 -5.87
CA LYS A 101 21.78 -15.29 -6.38
C LYS A 101 21.76 -15.34 -7.91
N GLU A 102 20.65 -14.95 -8.54
CA GLU A 102 20.53 -14.88 -10.00
C GLU A 102 21.54 -13.91 -10.60
N ILE A 103 21.71 -12.72 -10.01
CA ILE A 103 22.72 -11.74 -10.45
C ILE A 103 24.14 -12.33 -10.36
N GLU A 104 24.46 -13.06 -9.30
CA GLU A 104 25.78 -13.68 -9.12
C GLU A 104 26.04 -14.80 -10.14
N GLU A 105 25.02 -15.58 -10.48
CA GLU A 105 25.12 -16.59 -11.55
C GLU A 105 25.34 -15.92 -12.91
N LEU A 106 24.55 -14.89 -13.26
CA LEU A 106 24.68 -14.15 -14.51
C LEU A 106 26.04 -13.45 -14.66
N LYS A 107 26.63 -12.96 -13.57
CA LYS A 107 27.98 -12.36 -13.60
C LYS A 107 29.04 -13.38 -14.01
N LYS A 108 28.97 -14.60 -13.47
CA LYS A 108 29.91 -15.68 -13.81
C LYS A 108 29.75 -16.18 -15.24
N GLU A 109 28.56 -16.11 -15.81
CA GLU A 109 28.33 -16.43 -17.22
C GLU A 109 28.89 -15.37 -18.18
N SER A 110 29.03 -14.13 -17.69
CA SER A 110 29.53 -12.99 -18.47
C SER A 110 31.05 -12.73 -18.36
N GLU A 111 31.74 -13.47 -17.48
CA GLU A 111 33.21 -13.48 -17.31
C GLU A 111 33.86 -14.64 -18.09
#